data_AF-A0A9R0Y250-F1
#
_entry.id   AF-A0A9R0Y250-F1
#
_cell.length_a   1.000
_cell.length_b   1.000
_cell.length_c   1.000
_cell.angle_alpha   90.00
_cell.angle_beta   90.00
_cell.angle_gamma   90.00
#
_symmetry.space_group_name_H-M   'P 1'
#
loop_
_entity.id
_entity.type
_entity.pdbx_description
1 polymer ?
#
loop_
_entity_poly.entity_id
_entity_poly.type
_entity_poly.pdbx_seq_one_letter_code
_entity_poly.pdbx_strand_id
1 'polypeptide(L)'
;MENGQCADEYVAFLFVRAVTLGPKLSETVKGKLSLGARILQAGGVERVFRQAFSAEKGERLVKALQCYLYTTSGPIAGMLFVSTRKIAFRSDRSLTVTSPAGDVARVPYKVVVPLGRIKGVQPSENADNPEQKYIHMATVDGFEFWFMGFVSYQRCCKYMQQVISSQL
;
A
#
# COMPACT_ATOMS: atom_id res chain seq x y z
N MET A 1 -4.79 -42.45 1.60
CA MET A 1 -5.94 -42.38 2.52
C MET A 1 -5.78 -41.06 3.25
N GLU A 2 -6.27 -39.99 2.61
CA GLU A 2 -7.49 -39.24 3.01
C GLU A 2 -7.23 -38.38 4.27
N ASN A 3 -7.58 -37.10 4.41
CA ASN A 3 -8.14 -36.00 3.61
C ASN A 3 -7.72 -34.73 4.42
N GLY A 4 -7.31 -33.59 3.84
CA GLY A 4 -8.20 -32.63 3.20
C GLY A 4 -9.00 -31.79 4.21
N GLN A 5 -8.38 -30.83 4.92
CA GLN A 5 -9.04 -29.66 5.56
C GLN A 5 -8.01 -28.82 6.35
N CYS A 6 -7.63 -27.64 5.81
CA CYS A 6 -7.02 -26.55 6.60
C CYS A 6 -7.06 -25.20 5.83
N ALA A 7 -7.24 -25.22 4.51
CA ALA A 7 -7.24 -24.00 3.70
C ALA A 7 -8.60 -23.27 3.61
N ASP A 8 -9.73 -23.96 3.84
CA ASP A 8 -11.07 -23.36 3.69
C ASP A 8 -11.55 -22.57 4.93
N GLU A 9 -10.95 -22.78 6.10
CA GLU A 9 -11.39 -22.12 7.34
C GLU A 9 -10.93 -20.65 7.42
N TYR A 10 -9.81 -20.31 6.79
CA TYR A 10 -9.28 -18.94 6.75
C TYR A 10 -10.03 -18.03 5.77
N VAL A 11 -10.53 -18.57 4.67
CA VAL A 11 -11.29 -17.79 3.67
C VAL A 11 -12.71 -17.55 4.17
N ALA A 12 -13.32 -18.52 4.86
CA ALA A 12 -14.61 -18.35 5.51
C ALA A 12 -14.57 -17.27 6.61
N PHE A 13 -13.51 -17.18 7.41
CA PHE A 13 -13.39 -16.16 8.46
C PHE A 13 -13.27 -14.72 7.92
N LEU A 14 -12.71 -14.55 6.72
CA LEU A 14 -12.62 -13.24 6.04
C LEU A 14 -13.96 -12.79 5.45
N PHE A 15 -14.83 -13.72 5.02
CA PHE A 15 -16.13 -13.37 4.46
C PHE A 15 -17.22 -13.14 5.51
N VAL A 16 -17.19 -13.83 6.66
CA VAL A 16 -18.26 -13.72 7.68
C VAL A 16 -18.27 -12.37 8.42
N ARG A 17 -17.15 -11.60 8.44
CA ARG A 17 -17.15 -10.24 9.02
C ARG A 17 -17.67 -9.14 8.08
N ALA A 18 -18.04 -9.47 6.83
CA ALA A 18 -18.52 -8.46 5.88
C ALA A 18 -20.05 -8.35 5.82
N VAL A 19 -20.81 -9.29 6.40
CA VAL A 19 -22.29 -9.28 6.29
C VAL A 19 -22.94 -9.65 7.62
N THR A 20 -22.93 -8.73 8.57
CA THR A 20 -24.04 -8.54 9.52
C THR A 20 -23.80 -7.27 10.30
N LEU A 21 -24.55 -6.21 10.02
CA LEU A 21 -25.27 -5.46 11.04
C LEU A 21 -26.31 -4.58 10.34
N GLY A 22 -27.56 -4.72 10.81
CA GLY A 22 -28.75 -4.05 10.31
C GLY A 22 -28.78 -2.53 10.55
N PRO A 23 -29.94 -1.90 10.31
CA PRO A 23 -30.05 -0.45 10.22
C PRO A 23 -29.98 0.16 11.62
N LYS A 24 -28.92 0.93 11.89
CA LYS A 24 -28.91 2.01 12.90
C LYS A 24 -27.76 2.96 12.61
N LEU A 25 -28.07 3.96 11.80
CA LEU A 25 -27.33 5.20 11.66
C LEU A 25 -27.48 6.02 12.95
N SER A 26 -26.63 5.81 13.94
CA SER A 26 -26.36 6.84 14.96
C SER A 26 -25.13 6.47 15.80
N GLU A 27 -24.33 7.50 16.08
CA GLU A 27 -23.19 7.54 17.02
C GLU A 27 -21.79 7.20 16.45
N THR A 28 -21.21 8.22 15.82
CA THR A 28 -19.84 8.72 16.09
C THR A 28 -18.74 7.67 16.33
N VAL A 29 -18.26 7.04 15.25
CA VAL A 29 -16.91 6.44 15.19
C VAL A 29 -15.96 7.43 14.52
N LYS A 30 -15.50 8.43 15.27
CA LYS A 30 -14.80 9.64 14.77
C LYS A 30 -13.35 9.44 14.29
N GLY A 31 -12.95 8.30 13.72
CA GLY A 31 -11.54 8.21 13.27
C GLY A 31 -11.01 7.02 12.50
N LYS A 32 -11.77 5.97 12.21
CA LYS A 32 -11.22 4.79 11.50
C LYS A 32 -12.20 4.23 10.50
N LEU A 33 -12.29 4.90 9.34
CA LEU A 33 -12.91 4.29 8.18
C LEU A 33 -11.99 3.20 7.64
N SER A 34 -12.57 2.02 7.36
CA SER A 34 -11.87 0.96 6.65
C SER A 34 -11.36 1.50 5.30
N LEU A 35 -10.30 0.90 4.76
CA LEU A 35 -9.75 1.32 3.46
C LEU A 35 -10.83 1.34 2.37
N GLY A 36 -11.71 0.33 2.35
CA GLY A 36 -12.88 0.28 1.46
C GLY A 36 -13.82 1.47 1.67
N ALA A 37 -14.16 1.82 2.90
CA ALA A 37 -15.00 2.99 3.20
C ALA A 37 -14.33 4.31 2.76
N ARG A 38 -13.00 4.44 2.88
CA ARG A 38 -12.25 5.62 2.42
C ARG A 38 -12.24 5.75 0.89
N ILE A 39 -12.09 4.62 0.18
CA ILE A 39 -12.17 4.59 -1.28
C ILE A 39 -13.58 5.01 -1.73
N LEU A 40 -14.62 4.47 -1.10
CA LEU A 40 -16.01 4.82 -1.40
C LEU A 40 -16.29 6.30 -1.14
N GLN A 41 -15.92 6.83 0.02
CA GLN A 41 -16.12 8.25 0.35
C GLN A 41 -15.35 9.20 -0.55
N ALA A 42 -14.12 8.85 -0.93
CA ALA A 42 -13.37 9.65 -1.88
C ALA A 42 -14.01 9.60 -3.28
N GLY A 43 -14.88 8.62 -3.58
CA GLY A 43 -15.43 8.41 -4.91
C GLY A 43 -14.47 7.66 -5.84
N GLY A 44 -13.62 6.81 -5.27
CA GLY A 44 -12.69 5.95 -6.01
C GLY A 44 -11.23 6.10 -5.59
N VAL A 45 -10.44 5.12 -6.00
CA VAL A 45 -9.02 4.99 -5.64
C VAL A 45 -8.17 6.14 -6.23
N GLU A 46 -8.51 6.60 -7.43
CA GLU A 46 -7.81 7.75 -8.04
C GLU A 46 -7.99 9.02 -7.21
N ARG A 47 -9.19 9.24 -6.66
CA ARG A 47 -9.44 10.42 -5.82
C ARG A 47 -8.68 10.33 -4.49
N VAL A 48 -8.57 9.14 -3.91
CA VAL A 48 -7.69 8.90 -2.74
C VAL A 48 -6.24 9.26 -3.07
N PHE A 49 -5.72 8.82 -4.22
CA PHE A 49 -4.37 9.15 -4.67
C PHE A 49 -4.18 10.67 -4.82
N ARG A 50 -5.08 11.34 -5.55
CA ARG A 50 -5.00 12.78 -5.80
C ARG A 50 -5.05 13.60 -4.51
N GLN A 51 -5.91 13.22 -3.56
CA GLN A 51 -5.99 13.87 -2.25
C GLN A 51 -4.76 13.60 -1.38
N ALA A 52 -4.19 12.40 -1.47
CA ALA A 52 -3.05 12.02 -0.64
C ALA A 52 -1.72 12.64 -1.08
N PHE A 53 -1.53 12.86 -2.39
CA PHE A 53 -0.23 13.22 -2.96
C PHE A 53 -0.24 14.45 -3.85
N SER A 54 -1.37 15.16 -3.95
CA SER A 54 -1.52 16.36 -4.77
C SER A 54 -1.04 16.13 -6.21
N ALA A 55 -1.81 15.34 -6.97
CA ALA A 55 -1.40 14.93 -8.31
C ALA A 55 -1.21 16.14 -9.25
N GLU A 56 -0.16 16.10 -10.06
CA GLU A 56 0.18 17.15 -11.03
C GLU A 56 -0.83 17.19 -12.19
N LYS A 57 -0.85 18.32 -12.93
CA LYS A 57 -1.70 18.45 -14.11
C LYS A 57 -1.29 17.39 -15.15
N GLY A 58 -2.26 16.57 -15.58
CA GLY A 58 -2.03 15.47 -16.52
C GLY A 58 -1.43 14.20 -15.90
N GLU A 59 -1.15 14.18 -14.60
CA GLU A 59 -0.77 12.96 -13.89
C GLU A 59 -1.99 12.03 -13.79
N ARG A 60 -1.82 10.77 -14.21
CA ARG A 60 -2.86 9.74 -14.19
C ARG A 60 -2.44 8.59 -13.29
N LEU A 61 -3.35 8.11 -12.47
CA LEU A 61 -3.14 6.89 -11.70
C LEU A 61 -3.22 5.69 -12.65
N VAL A 62 -2.18 4.87 -12.70
CA VAL A 62 -2.13 3.66 -13.52
C VAL A 62 -2.60 2.46 -12.71
N LYS A 63 -2.15 2.36 -11.46
CA LYS A 63 -2.51 1.25 -10.58
C LYS A 63 -2.50 1.67 -9.12
N ALA A 64 -3.33 1.01 -8.32
CA ALA A 64 -3.16 0.96 -6.88
C ALA A 64 -3.18 -0.50 -6.40
N LEU A 65 -2.32 -0.81 -5.44
CA LEU A 65 -2.06 -2.15 -4.95
C LEU A 65 -1.96 -2.09 -3.43
N GLN A 66 -2.64 -3.00 -2.75
CA GLN A 66 -2.43 -3.18 -1.31
C GLN A 66 -1.14 -3.94 -1.07
N CYS A 67 -0.35 -3.46 -0.12
CA CYS A 67 0.95 -4.03 0.21
C CYS A 67 1.40 -3.59 1.62
N TYR A 68 2.60 -4.03 1.99
CA TYR A 68 3.31 -3.55 3.16
C TYR A 68 4.63 -2.92 2.74
N LEU A 69 4.99 -1.80 3.36
CA LEU A 69 6.35 -1.26 3.31
C LEU A 69 7.13 -1.85 4.47
N TYR A 70 8.19 -2.61 4.18
CA TYR A 70 9.06 -3.16 5.21
C TYR A 70 10.00 -2.08 5.73
N THR A 71 10.06 -1.95 7.06
CA THR A 71 10.93 -1.01 7.77
C THR A 71 11.68 -1.74 8.88
N THR A 72 12.66 -1.08 9.49
CA THR A 72 13.39 -1.63 10.65
C THR A 72 12.48 -1.90 11.85
N SER A 73 11.37 -1.17 11.97
CA SER A 73 10.33 -1.41 12.99
C SER A 73 9.26 -2.42 12.55
N GLY A 74 9.47 -3.08 11.40
CA GLY A 74 8.57 -4.07 10.82
C GLY A 74 7.71 -3.55 9.65
N PRO A 75 6.83 -4.41 9.10
CA PRO A 75 6.01 -4.07 7.95
C PRO A 75 4.88 -3.08 8.29
N ILE A 76 4.76 -2.01 7.51
CA ILE A 76 3.70 -1.02 7.61
C ILE A 76 2.67 -1.30 6.51
N ALA A 77 1.44 -1.68 6.90
CA ALA A 77 0.35 -1.89 5.96
C ALA A 77 -0.06 -0.58 5.25
N GLY A 78 -0.31 -0.65 3.95
CA GLY A 78 -0.78 0.49 3.19
C GLY A 78 -1.09 0.19 1.73
N MET A 79 -1.17 1.27 0.96
CA MET A 79 -1.46 1.25 -0.46
C MET A 79 -0.29 1.86 -1.24
N LEU A 80 0.19 1.11 -2.23
CA LEU A 80 1.10 1.57 -3.25
C LEU A 80 0.28 2.09 -4.44
N PHE A 81 0.64 3.27 -4.92
CA PHE A 81 0.06 3.93 -6.07
C PHE A 81 1.15 4.10 -7.12
N VAL A 82 0.88 3.64 -8.33
CA VAL A 82 1.75 3.81 -9.49
C VAL A 82 1.03 4.77 -10.43
N SER A 83 1.59 5.96 -10.61
CA SER A 83 1.08 6.95 -11.56
C SER A 83 2.01 7.06 -12.77
N THR A 84 1.60 7.84 -13.76
CA THR A 84 2.45 8.19 -14.90
C THR A 84 3.63 9.11 -14.54
N ARG A 85 3.80 9.51 -13.26
CA ARG A 85 4.85 10.45 -12.82
C ARG A 85 5.63 9.98 -11.60
N LYS A 86 5.03 9.17 -10.72
CA LYS A 86 5.64 8.73 -9.47
C LYS A 86 5.12 7.37 -9.01
N ILE A 87 5.91 6.70 -8.20
CA ILE A 87 5.44 5.63 -7.33
C ILE A 87 5.32 6.21 -5.93
N ALA A 88 4.16 6.02 -5.29
CA ALA A 88 3.86 6.59 -4.00
C ALA A 88 3.24 5.55 -3.08
N PHE A 89 3.64 5.53 -1.82
CA PHE A 89 3.06 4.67 -0.80
C PHE A 89 2.43 5.51 0.30
N ARG A 90 1.28 5.06 0.81
CA ARG A 90 0.62 5.65 1.97
C ARG A 90 0.20 4.56 2.95
N SER A 91 0.60 4.69 4.21
CA SER A 91 0.15 3.77 5.26
C SER A 91 -1.35 3.87 5.53
N ASP A 92 -1.98 2.74 5.86
CA ASP A 92 -3.40 2.72 6.22
C ASP A 92 -3.65 3.47 7.52
N ARG A 93 -2.73 3.32 8.48
CA ARG A 93 -2.78 3.94 9.81
C ARG A 93 -1.86 5.15 9.87
N SER A 94 -2.27 6.17 10.62
CA SER A 94 -1.41 7.30 10.98
C SER A 94 -0.47 6.92 12.11
N LEU A 95 0.78 7.33 11.97
CA LEU A 95 1.79 7.30 13.03
C LEU A 95 1.67 8.56 13.88
N THR A 96 1.99 8.43 15.16
CA THR A 96 2.08 9.57 16.06
C THR A 96 3.46 10.19 15.91
N VAL A 97 3.52 11.50 15.65
CA VAL A 97 4.73 12.29 15.56
C VAL A 97 4.64 13.38 16.61
N THR A 98 5.69 13.51 17.42
CA THR A 98 5.79 14.57 18.42
C THR A 98 6.82 15.59 17.94
N SER A 99 6.44 16.87 17.91
CA SER A 99 7.34 17.96 17.56
C SER A 99 8.34 18.20 18.69
N PRO A 100 9.50 18.86 18.43
CA PRO A 100 10.41 19.28 19.50
C PRO A 100 9.75 20.20 20.54
N ALA A 101 8.69 20.91 20.17
CA ALA A 101 7.90 21.77 21.06
C ALA A 101 6.87 20.99 21.90
N GLY A 102 6.73 19.67 21.69
CA GLY A 102 5.80 18.80 22.40
C GLY A 102 4.45 18.59 21.72
N ASP A 103 4.22 19.19 20.54
CA ASP A 103 2.97 19.02 19.81
C ASP A 103 2.85 17.62 19.24
N VAL A 104 1.70 16.97 19.45
CA VAL A 104 1.46 15.62 18.97
C VAL A 104 0.54 15.66 17.75
N ALA A 105 1.06 15.20 16.60
CA ALA A 105 0.32 15.06 15.36
C ALA A 105 0.18 13.58 14.97
N ARG A 106 -0.92 13.25 14.27
CA ARG A 106 -1.12 11.91 13.69
C ARG A 106 -1.05 11.99 12.17
N VAL A 107 0.08 11.60 11.60
CA VAL A 107 0.31 11.67 10.15
C VAL A 107 0.46 10.28 9.53
N PRO A 108 -0.12 10.01 8.36
CA PRO A 108 0.18 8.78 7.65
C PRO A 108 1.64 8.78 7.21
N TYR A 109 2.29 7.63 7.30
CA TYR A 109 3.60 7.43 6.68
C TYR A 109 3.42 7.48 5.16
N LYS A 110 4.25 8.28 4.50
CA LYS A 110 4.20 8.49 3.05
C LYS A 110 5.59 8.33 2.45
N VAL A 111 5.64 7.67 1.30
CA VAL A 111 6.81 7.65 0.41
C VAL A 111 6.34 8.17 -0.94
N VAL A 112 7.13 9.03 -1.58
CA VAL A 112 6.86 9.54 -2.93
C VAL A 112 8.18 9.56 -3.69
N VAL A 113 8.26 8.75 -4.75
CA VAL A 113 9.45 8.64 -5.59
C VAL A 113 9.06 8.96 -7.03
N PRO A 114 9.51 10.09 -7.60
CA PRO A 114 9.33 10.40 -9.01
C PRO A 114 9.95 9.30 -9.89
N LEU A 115 9.31 8.96 -11.02
CA LEU A 115 9.79 7.87 -11.89
C LEU A 115 11.22 8.10 -12.37
N GLY A 116 11.58 9.34 -12.73
CA GLY A 116 12.95 9.71 -13.14
C GLY A 116 14.00 9.66 -12.01
N ARG A 117 13.60 9.38 -10.77
CA ARG A 117 14.50 9.15 -9.63
C ARG A 117 14.64 7.67 -9.28
N ILE A 118 13.88 6.79 -9.92
CA ILE A 118 13.95 5.34 -9.68
C ILE A 118 15.10 4.78 -10.49
N LYS A 119 16.09 4.20 -9.81
CA LYS A 119 17.22 3.50 -10.43
C LYS A 119 16.78 2.13 -10.97
N GLY A 120 15.91 1.45 -10.24
CA GLY A 120 15.38 0.16 -10.67
C GLY A 120 14.39 -0.45 -9.69
N VAL A 121 13.64 -1.42 -10.19
CA VAL A 121 12.76 -2.29 -9.40
C VAL A 121 13.09 -3.72 -9.73
N GLN A 122 13.33 -4.53 -8.70
CA GLN A 122 13.70 -5.93 -8.85
C GLN A 122 12.94 -6.82 -7.87
N PRO A 123 12.62 -8.06 -8.27
CA PRO A 123 12.16 -9.06 -7.32
C PRO A 123 13.29 -9.42 -6.36
N SER A 124 12.94 -9.72 -5.11
CA SER A 124 13.82 -10.22 -4.07
C SER A 124 13.06 -11.18 -3.16
N GLU A 125 13.79 -12.04 -2.45
CA GLU A 125 13.23 -12.94 -1.45
C GLU A 125 14.15 -12.98 -0.23
N ASN A 126 13.60 -13.33 0.93
CA ASN A 126 14.42 -13.55 2.12
C ASN A 126 15.15 -14.89 1.99
N ALA A 127 16.47 -14.88 2.17
CA ALA A 127 17.31 -16.07 2.12
C ALA A 127 16.90 -17.12 3.17
N ASP A 128 16.50 -16.67 4.36
CA ASP A 128 16.11 -17.54 5.48
C ASP A 128 14.64 -17.99 5.37
N ASN A 129 13.82 -17.25 4.61
CA ASN A 129 12.41 -17.56 4.40
C ASN A 129 11.96 -17.21 2.97
N PRO A 130 12.10 -18.15 2.01
CA PRO A 130 11.76 -17.92 0.61
C PRO A 130 10.27 -17.60 0.33
N GLU A 131 9.37 -17.85 1.30
CA GLU A 131 7.97 -17.43 1.19
C GLU A 131 7.81 -15.91 1.33
N GLN A 132 8.76 -15.25 1.99
CA GLN A 132 8.81 -13.79 2.10
C GLN A 132 9.40 -13.17 0.84
N LYS A 133 8.51 -12.74 -0.05
CA LYS A 133 8.87 -12.10 -1.32
C LYS A 133 8.73 -10.58 -1.23
N TYR A 134 9.73 -9.89 -1.73
CA TYR A 134 9.86 -8.44 -1.71
C TYR A 134 10.04 -7.87 -3.11
N ILE A 135 9.36 -6.78 -3.40
CA ILE A 135 9.71 -5.91 -4.51
C ILE A 135 10.67 -4.88 -3.96
N HIS A 136 11.94 -4.97 -4.36
CA HIS A 136 12.97 -4.00 -4.02
C HIS A 136 12.95 -2.86 -5.03
N MET A 137 12.88 -1.62 -4.55
CA MET A 137 12.97 -0.40 -5.34
C MET A 137 14.14 0.44 -4.85
N ALA A 138 15.10 0.69 -5.74
CA ALA A 138 16.23 1.55 -5.46
C ALA A 138 16.08 2.88 -6.20
N THR A 139 16.57 3.95 -5.57
CA THR A 139 16.59 5.31 -6.13
C THR A 139 17.99 5.70 -6.56
N VAL A 140 18.10 6.69 -7.45
CA VAL A 140 19.39 7.17 -7.98
C VAL A 140 20.28 7.80 -6.91
N ASP A 141 19.68 8.32 -5.84
CA ASP A 141 20.31 8.92 -4.66
C ASP A 141 20.58 7.91 -3.53
N GLY A 142 20.35 6.62 -3.76
CA GLY A 142 20.78 5.54 -2.88
C GLY A 142 19.78 5.13 -1.79
N PHE A 143 18.56 5.69 -1.77
CA PHE A 143 17.49 5.17 -0.93
C PHE A 143 16.92 3.87 -1.50
N GLU A 144 16.56 2.96 -0.60
CA GLU A 144 15.99 1.66 -0.90
C GLU A 144 14.63 1.47 -0.20
N PHE A 145 13.68 0.89 -0.91
CA PHE A 145 12.34 0.59 -0.42
C PHE A 145 11.97 -0.86 -0.71
N TRP A 146 11.46 -1.54 0.31
CA TRP A 146 11.14 -2.97 0.26
C TRP A 146 9.64 -3.16 0.46
N PHE A 147 8.93 -3.56 -0.60
CA PHE A 147 7.49 -3.77 -0.54
C PHE A 147 7.15 -5.26 -0.54
N MET A 148 6.19 -5.69 0.28
CA MET A 148 5.81 -7.09 0.39
C MET A 148 4.29 -7.28 0.52
N GLY A 149 3.84 -8.54 0.56
CA GLY A 149 2.43 -8.90 0.80
C GLY A 149 1.49 -8.57 -0.36
N PHE A 150 2.00 -8.51 -1.59
CA PHE A 150 1.18 -8.36 -2.78
C PHE A 150 0.42 -9.65 -3.09
N VAL A 151 -0.88 -9.54 -3.40
CA VAL A 151 -1.71 -10.67 -3.86
C VAL A 151 -1.11 -11.34 -5.11
N SER A 152 -0.51 -10.56 -6.02
CA SER A 152 0.18 -11.07 -7.20
C SER A 152 1.55 -10.43 -7.36
N TYR A 153 2.50 -10.87 -6.54
CA TYR A 153 3.89 -10.38 -6.48
C TYR A 153 4.57 -10.24 -7.86
N GLN A 154 4.65 -11.33 -8.62
CA GLN A 154 5.33 -11.35 -9.93
C GLN A 154 4.73 -10.35 -10.92
N ARG A 155 3.39 -10.27 -10.93
CA ARG A 155 2.67 -9.37 -11.81
C ARG A 155 2.91 -7.91 -11.42
N CYS A 156 2.89 -7.60 -10.13
CA CYS A 156 3.14 -6.25 -9.62
C CYS A 156 4.56 -5.78 -9.96
N CYS A 157 5.57 -6.63 -9.78
CA CYS A 157 6.95 -6.32 -10.11
C CYS A 157 7.12 -6.00 -11.60
N LYS A 158 6.61 -6.86 -12.48
CA LYS A 158 6.64 -6.64 -13.94
C LYS A 158 5.97 -5.33 -14.33
N TYR A 159 4.82 -5.00 -13.74
CA TYR A 159 4.15 -3.74 -14.01
C TYR A 159 4.97 -2.53 -13.58
N MET A 160 5.56 -2.54 -12.39
CA MET A 160 6.39 -1.44 -11.91
C MET A 160 7.60 -1.24 -12.82
N GLN A 161 8.25 -2.32 -13.23
CA GLN A 161 9.35 -2.28 -14.20
C GLN A 161 8.92 -1.65 -15.53
N GLN A 162 7.78 -2.05 -16.10
CA GLN A 162 7.26 -1.48 -17.35
C GLN A 162 6.98 0.02 -17.25
N VAL A 163 6.38 0.47 -16.15
CA VAL A 163 6.11 1.91 -15.94
C VAL A 163 7.41 2.71 -15.83
N ILE A 164 8.45 2.16 -15.20
CA ILE A 164 9.76 2.83 -15.13
C ILE A 164 10.44 2.85 -16.50
N SER A 165 10.46 1.73 -17.23
CA SER A 165 11.09 1.64 -18.55
C SER A 165 10.39 2.50 -19.61
N SER A 166 9.09 2.75 -19.49
CA SER A 166 8.34 3.62 -20.41
C SER A 166 8.54 5.12 -20.19
N GLN A 167 9.39 5.52 -19.23
CA GLN A 167 9.75 6.92 -18.98
C GLN A 167 11.24 7.23 -19.24
N LEU A 168 12.04 6.20 -19.51
CA LEU A 168 13.41 6.31 -20.04
C LEU A 168 13.35 6.44 -21.57
#